data_AF-A0A8X6RMS5-F1
#
_entry.id   AF-A0A8X6RMS5-F1
#
_cell.length_a   1.000
_cell.length_b   1.000
_cell.length_c   1.000
_cell.angle_alpha   90.00
_cell.angle_beta   90.00
_cell.angle_gamma   90.00
#
_symmetry.space_group_name_H-M   'P 1'
#
loop_
_entity.id
_entity.type
_entity.pdbx_description
1 polymer ?
#
loop_
_entity_poly.entity_id
_entity_poly.type
_entity_poly.pdbx_seq_one_letter_code
_entity_poly.pdbx_strand_id
1 'polypeptide(L)' 'MTGHIYRDVILEQHVRLFGGTMGAEFLFIDANARPHCPNIADECLQSEDITRMDWPAHSPDLNPIEHVWDMLG' A
#
# COMPACT_ATOMS: atom_id res chain seq x y z
N MET A 1 -10.17 7.26 7.45
CA MET A 1 -9.34 6.06 7.65
C MET A 1 -8.33 6.33 8.77
N THR A 2 -8.14 5.41 9.72
CA THR A 2 -7.04 5.45 10.72
C THR A 2 -5.97 4.41 10.36
N GLY A 3 -4.78 4.47 10.96
CA GLY A 3 -3.74 3.48 10.68
C GLY A 3 -4.10 2.04 11.06
N HIS A 4 -4.87 1.85 12.12
CA HIS A 4 -5.38 0.52 12.48
C HIS A 4 -6.38 -0.01 11.44
N ILE A 5 -7.31 0.82 10.97
CA ILE A 5 -8.25 0.41 9.93
C ILE A 5 -7.50 0.13 8.62
N TYR A 6 -6.47 0.92 8.30
CA TYR A 6 -5.62 0.67 7.14
C TYR A 6 -4.93 -0.70 7.22
N ARG A 7 -4.29 -1.00 8.35
CA ARG A 7 -3.69 -2.33 8.61
C ARG A 7 -4.71 -3.45 8.47
N ASP A 8 -5.81 -3.38 9.22
CA ASP A 8 -6.74 -4.51 9.36
C ASP A 8 -7.54 -4.76 8.08
N VAL A 9 -7.93 -3.70 7.36
CA VAL A 9 -8.81 -3.81 6.20
C VAL A 9 -8.03 -3.83 4.91
N ILE A 10 -6.94 -3.07 4.77
CA ILE A 10 -6.19 -3.02 3.51
C ILE A 10 -5.04 -4.02 3.55
N LEU A 11 -4.12 -3.89 4.51
CA LEU A 11 -2.89 -4.69 4.50
C LEU A 11 -3.15 -6.17 4.77
N GLU A 12 -3.81 -6.50 5.88
CA GLU A 12 -4.02 -7.89 6.32
C GLU A 12 -5.00 -8.66 5.43
N GLN A 13 -6.07 -8.02 4.98
CA GLN A 13 -7.10 -8.70 4.20
C GLN A 13 -6.78 -8.78 2.71
N HIS A 14 -6.18 -7.73 2.15
CA HIS A 14 -5.99 -7.64 0.69
C HIS A 14 -4.51 -7.79 0.34
N VAL A 15 -3.63 -6.91 0.84
CA VAL A 15 -2.22 -6.87 0.41
C VAL A 15 -1.50 -8.18 0.72
N ARG A 16 -1.70 -8.73 1.92
CA ARG A 16 -1.15 -10.02 2.33
C ARG A 16 -1.57 -11.17 1.42
N LEU A 17 -2.84 -11.22 1.03
CA LEU A 17 -3.36 -12.27 0.13
C LEU A 17 -2.68 -12.20 -1.25
N PHE A 18 -2.55 -10.99 -1.80
CA PHE A 18 -1.89 -10.80 -3.08
C PHE A 18 -0.37 -11.06 -2.99
N GLY A 19 0.28 -10.58 -1.94
CA GLY A 19 1.71 -10.81 -1.68
C GLY A 19 2.04 -12.29 -1.58
N GLY A 20 1.28 -13.06 -0.79
CA GLY A 20 1.46 -14.50 -0.68
C GLY A 20 1.23 -15.27 -1.99
N THR A 21 0.43 -14.72 -2.91
CA THR A 21 0.17 -15.32 -4.23
C THR A 21 1.25 -14.97 -5.26
N MET A 22 1.71 -13.72 -5.27
CA MET A 22 2.71 -13.22 -6.23
C MET A 22 4.15 -13.56 -5.82
N GLY A 23 4.40 -13.78 -4.52
CA GLY A 23 5.71 -14.17 -4.00
C GLY A 23 6.68 -12.99 -3.92
N ALA A 24 7.98 -13.32 -3.90
CA ALA A 24 9.07 -12.39 -3.57
C ALA A 24 9.23 -11.20 -4.53
N GLU A 25 8.62 -11.22 -5.72
CA GLU A 25 8.65 -10.10 -6.67
C GLU A 25 7.54 -9.06 -6.40
N PHE A 26 6.67 -9.31 -5.42
CA PHE A 26 5.60 -8.40 -5.08
C PHE A 26 6.12 -7.13 -4.40
N LEU A 27 5.86 -5.99 -5.04
CA LEU A 27 6.17 -4.66 -4.53
C LEU A 27 4.87 -3.92 -4.22
N PHE A 28 4.70 -3.50 -2.98
CA PHE A 28 3.54 -2.72 -2.56
C PHE A 28 3.81 -1.22 -2.71
N ILE A 29 2.85 -0.49 -3.30
CA ILE A 29 2.91 0.95 -3.51
C ILE A 29 1.67 1.57 -2.88
N ASP A 30 1.87 2.59 -2.05
CA ASP A 30 0.81 3.46 -1.56
C ASP A 30 1.24 4.94 -1.60
N ALA A 31 0.27 5.85 -1.59
CA ALA A 31 0.56 7.26 -1.34
C ALA A 31 0.88 7.41 0.15
N ASN A 32 1.87 8.22 0.53
CA ASN A 32 2.30 8.42 1.93
C ASN A 32 1.28 9.24 2.78
N ALA A 33 -0.01 8.87 2.73
CA ALA A 33 -1.08 9.51 3.48
C ALA A 33 -0.94 9.21 4.97
N ARG A 34 -1.43 10.12 5.83
CA ARG A 34 -1.33 10.00 7.31
C ARG A 34 -1.76 8.65 7.89
N PRO A 35 -2.81 7.96 7.40
CA PRO A 35 -3.17 6.63 7.90
C PRO A 35 -2.12 5.56 7.58
N HIS A 36 -1.30 5.76 6.55
CA HIS A 36 -0.23 4.83 6.14
C HIS A 36 1.07 5.09 6.93
N CYS A 37 0.95 5.77 8.08
CA CYS A 37 2.05 6.20 8.93
C CYS A 37 3.02 5.02 9.18
N PRO A 38 4.34 5.23 9.01
CA PRO A 38 5.31 4.17 8.81
C PRO A 38 5.29 3.11 9.90
N ASN A 39 5.12 3.46 11.17
CA ASN A 39 5.28 2.47 12.25
C ASN A 39 4.32 1.26 12.15
N ILE A 40 3.02 1.46 11.91
CA ILE A 40 2.06 0.34 11.90
C ILE A 40 2.02 -0.35 10.54
N ALA A 41 2.11 0.44 9.46
CA ALA A 41 2.05 -0.10 8.10
C ALA A 41 3.33 -0.85 7.74
N ASP A 42 4.50 -0.30 8.06
CA ASP A 42 5.79 -0.92 7.74
C ASP A 42 6.01 -2.17 8.58
N GLU A 43 5.62 -2.18 9.87
CA GLU A 43 5.70 -3.39 10.71
C GLU A 43 4.87 -4.54 10.12
N CYS A 44 3.64 -4.25 9.66
CA CYS A 44 2.75 -5.24 9.06
C CYS A 44 3.30 -5.76 7.71
N LEU A 45 3.83 -4.89 6.86
CA LEU A 45 4.42 -5.30 5.58
C LEU A 45 5.70 -6.10 5.78
N GLN A 46 6.55 -5.72 6.73
CA GLN A 46 7.77 -6.45 7.08
C GLN A 46 7.47 -7.84 7.64
N SER A 47 6.42 -8.02 8.45
CA SER A 47 6.06 -9.35 8.97
C SER A 47 5.61 -10.33 7.89
N GLU A 48 5.16 -9.82 6.75
CA GLU A 48 4.73 -10.62 5.58
C GLU A 48 5.81 -10.71 4.50
N ASP A 49 7.03 -10.21 4.75
CA ASP A 49 8.15 -10.13 3.77
C ASP A 49 7.78 -9.34 2.50
N ILE A 50 6.91 -8.34 2.65
CA ILE A 50 6.46 -7.48 1.55
C ILE A 50 7.30 -6.20 1.52
N THR A 51 7.95 -5.95 0.39
CA THR A 51 8.68 -4.69 0.19
C THR A 51 7.68 -3.58 -0.13
N ARG A 52 7.78 -2.45 0.59
CA ARG A 52 7.09 -1.21 0.27
C ARG A 52 8.01 -0.31 -0.56
N MET A 53 7.50 0.24 -1.64
CA MET A 53 8.23 1.25 -2.41
C MET A 53 8.10 2.62 -1.75
N ASP A 54 9.22 3.33 -1.62
CA ASP A 54 9.20 4.73 -1.21
C ASP A 54 8.47 5.58 -2.26
N TRP A 55 7.47 6.34 -1.82
CA TRP A 55 6.69 7.21 -2.69
C TRP A 55 6.92 8.69 -2.40
N PRO A 56 7.24 9.52 -3.41
CA PRO A 56 7.43 10.96 -3.20
C PRO A 56 6.12 11.65 -2.80
N ALA A 57 6.20 12.55 -1.83
CA ALA A 57 5.06 13.36 -1.41
C ALA A 57 4.56 14.23 -2.58
N HIS A 58 3.26 14.51 -2.61
CA HIS A 58 2.62 15.38 -3.60
C HIS A 58 2.83 14.98 -5.08
N SER A 59 3.01 13.68 -5.34
CA SER A 59 3.19 13.16 -6.71
C SER A 59 2.03 12.23 -7.11
N PRO A 60 0.79 12.76 -7.27
CA PRO A 60 -0.34 11.96 -7.74
C PRO A 60 -0.18 11.55 -9.21
N ASP A 61 0.51 12.36 -10.02
CA ASP A 61 0.81 12.11 -11.43
C ASP A 61 1.61 10.82 -11.66
N LEU A 62 2.36 10.37 -10.65
CA LEU A 62 3.12 9.13 -10.73
C LEU A 62 2.26 7.90 -10.42
N ASN A 63 1.10 8.07 -9.78
CA ASN A 63 0.32 6.97 -9.22
C ASN A 63 -0.60 6.37 -10.30
N PRO A 64 -0.37 5.12 -10.76
CA PRO A 64 -1.12 4.56 -11.88
C PRO A 64 -2.63 4.48 -11.62
N ILE A 65 -3.05 4.38 -10.36
CA ILE A 65 -4.47 4.32 -10.00
C ILE A 65 -5.20 5.65 -10.22
N GLU A 66 -4.51 6.79 -10.17
CA GLU A 66 -5.11 8.10 -10.48
C GLU A 66 -5.56 8.14 -11.95
N HIS A 67 -4.72 7.63 -12.86
CA HIS A 67 -5.11 7.47 -14.26
C HIS A 67 -6.29 6.51 -14.45
N VAL A 68 -6.36 5.44 -13.65
CA VAL A 68 -7.49 4.51 -13.70
C VAL A 68 -8.77 5.20 -13.24
N TRP A 69 -8.73 6.00 -12.18
CA TRP A 69 -9.87 6.78 -11.72
C TRP A 69 -10.33 7.81 -12.75
N ASP A 70 -9.39 8.53 -13.39
CA ASP A 70 -9.70 9.47 -14.47
C ASP A 70 -10.44 8.80 -15.65
N MET A 71 -10.10 7.54 -15.95
CA MET A 71 -10.78 6.75 -17.00
C MET A 71 -12.17 6.25 -16.58
N LEU A 72 -12.45 6.15 -15.28
CA LEU A 72 -13.72 5.63 -14.76
C LEU A 72 -14.83 6.68 -14.71
N GLY A 73 -14.49 7.97 -14.68
CA GLY A 73 -15.44 9.09 -14.77
C GLY A 73 -16.13 9.46 -13.46
#